data_AF-A0A916U3M0-F1
#
_entry.id   AF-A0A916U3M0-F1
#
_cell.length_a   1.000
_cell.length_b   1.000
_cell.length_c   1.000
_cell.angle_alpha   90.00
_cell.angle_beta   90.00
_cell.angle_gamma   90.00
#
_symmetry.space_group_name_H-M   'P 1'
#
loop_
_entity.id
_entity.type
_entity.pdbx_description
1 polymer ?
#
loop_
_entity_poly.entity_id
_entity_poly.type
_entity_poly.pdbx_seq_one_letter_code
_entity_poly.pdbx_strand_id
1 'polypeptide(L)'
;MAHLSNIALAIGKLLGLGIFFISSTVWAYGWTGHARVLEQEWNTLTSNPCAGNSGNSSPNQKTKALDFSNPDIAASAVLGAIFSDIGYAQKDTEEFSDLMHYVGTGEFANTLRAITCSTPRSDSLLAFMVGFRSHSIADRFGHFEGTNVATAMLSQSIAVKGLYRAPYELDIQTHKNLEMVTFTIFDLRYGSTSLLRHFIESGHDEKLIEPLISLIREAILQTYKNSAAQLVPTVPTIPTALQIKKYMDAVRGVVCKTVSEVYEKQPDIPNINETRASCKKSLDARSIKDWDLPAGMDWKQFIARGVYWSWNDHLRSIYEGSIQVVRDKLLESNNKDFANYNLDTNMPSVGGQYKHADNAFLQRQGQVVATAISQCQSGDVIPKVKTALKSFQGFQEAGVCVRGFMESKAVSSSCHDLLHTPEFEFILGTWLPDLARPIGMIGNASACTSEKIEIFGKQLRMSKDCTITSGIPINMMEGALACLENGGQIKKAGSSAIGPLTLYPLLPPADVAERLRMEPRKGKINPADGLYH
;
A
#
# COMPACT_ATOMS: atom_id res chain seq x y z
N MET A 1 5.45 -39.44 54.41
CA MET A 1 5.96 -38.45 53.43
C MET A 1 5.58 -38.91 52.01
N ALA A 2 4.30 -38.79 51.60
CA ALA A 2 3.81 -39.36 50.33
C ALA A 2 2.87 -38.45 49.51
N HIS A 3 2.53 -37.25 50.01
CA HIS A 3 1.62 -36.31 49.31
C HIS A 3 2.31 -35.07 48.71
N LEU A 4 3.60 -34.85 48.97
CA LEU A 4 4.34 -33.68 48.46
C LEU A 4 4.96 -33.91 47.07
N SER A 5 5.20 -35.17 46.67
CA SER A 5 5.78 -35.53 45.37
C SER A 5 4.89 -35.15 44.17
N ASN A 6 3.56 -35.27 44.34
CA ASN A 6 2.63 -35.16 43.22
C ASN A 6 2.31 -33.70 42.85
N ILE A 7 2.54 -32.74 43.76
CA ILE A 7 2.34 -31.31 43.51
C ILE A 7 3.51 -30.76 42.65
N ALA A 8 4.75 -31.17 42.93
CA ALA A 8 5.91 -30.79 42.13
C ALA A 8 5.77 -31.23 40.66
N LEU A 9 5.25 -32.44 40.42
CA LEU A 9 5.05 -32.98 39.07
C LEU A 9 3.89 -32.32 38.29
N ALA A 10 2.95 -31.68 38.99
CA ALA A 10 1.89 -30.88 38.37
C ALA A 10 2.40 -29.49 37.96
N ILE A 11 3.14 -28.81 38.86
CA ILE A 11 3.73 -27.49 38.58
C ILE A 11 4.75 -27.58 37.43
N GLY A 12 5.58 -28.64 37.41
CA GLY A 12 6.52 -28.91 36.33
C GLY A 12 5.89 -29.17 34.95
N LYS A 13 4.58 -29.44 34.87
CA LYS A 13 3.86 -29.57 33.60
C LYS A 13 3.12 -28.31 33.17
N LEU A 14 2.82 -27.40 34.09
CA LEU A 14 2.22 -26.08 33.78
C LEU A 14 3.26 -25.06 33.29
N LEU A 15 4.51 -25.14 33.76
CA LEU A 15 5.65 -24.44 33.16
C LEU A 15 6.14 -25.11 31.85
N GLY A 16 5.50 -26.20 31.43
CA GLY A 16 5.78 -26.96 30.21
C GLY A 16 4.99 -26.53 28.98
N LEU A 17 4.10 -25.52 29.07
CA LEU A 17 3.69 -24.78 27.87
C LEU A 17 4.88 -23.94 27.42
N GLY A 18 5.75 -24.57 26.63
CA GLY A 18 6.82 -23.87 25.92
C GLY A 18 6.18 -22.75 25.11
N ILE A 19 6.61 -21.51 25.39
CA ILE A 19 6.10 -20.34 24.67
C ILE A 19 6.67 -20.41 23.25
N PHE A 20 5.95 -21.10 22.38
CA PHE A 20 6.00 -20.88 20.95
C PHE A 20 5.50 -19.46 20.70
N PHE A 21 6.38 -18.49 20.97
CA PHE A 21 6.51 -17.32 20.11
C PHE A 21 6.88 -17.87 18.73
N ILE A 22 5.87 -18.38 18.02
CA ILE A 22 5.81 -18.21 16.58
C ILE A 22 5.76 -16.70 16.45
N SER A 23 6.93 -16.08 16.33
CA SER A 23 7.03 -14.72 15.84
C SER A 23 6.35 -14.78 14.49
N SER A 24 5.11 -14.29 14.44
CA SER A 24 4.40 -14.06 13.20
C SER A 24 5.20 -12.99 12.49
N THR A 25 6.23 -13.43 11.76
CA THR A 25 7.04 -12.61 10.87
C THR A 25 6.12 -12.32 9.72
N VAL A 26 5.44 -11.21 9.88
CA VAL A 26 4.67 -10.59 8.84
C VAL A 26 5.72 -9.98 7.84
N TRP A 27 5.43 -9.01 6.97
CA TRP A 27 6.33 -8.32 5.99
C TRP A 27 5.82 -7.21 4.98
N ALA A 28 6.22 -5.94 5.11
CA ALA A 28 5.92 -4.81 4.18
C ALA A 28 6.40 -5.02 2.72
N TYR A 29 6.10 -4.05 1.84
CA TYR A 29 5.82 -4.37 0.44
C TYR A 29 6.40 -3.43 -0.64
N GLY A 30 6.87 -4.01 -1.75
CA GLY A 30 7.53 -3.30 -2.86
C GLY A 30 7.64 -4.13 -4.14
N TRP A 31 8.33 -3.59 -5.16
CA TRP A 31 8.29 -4.12 -6.54
C TRP A 31 8.75 -5.58 -6.71
N THR A 32 9.82 -5.98 -6.03
CA THR A 32 10.25 -7.39 -6.04
C THR A 32 9.43 -8.26 -5.09
N GLY A 33 8.67 -7.64 -4.18
CA GLY A 33 7.67 -8.27 -3.33
C GLY A 33 6.63 -9.01 -4.17
N HIS A 34 6.16 -8.42 -5.28
CA HIS A 34 5.23 -9.09 -6.20
C HIS A 34 5.81 -10.39 -6.80
N ALA A 35 7.06 -10.33 -7.28
CA ALA A 35 7.76 -11.52 -7.78
C ALA A 35 7.97 -12.55 -6.66
N ARG A 36 8.23 -12.10 -5.43
CA ARG A 36 8.40 -12.94 -4.25
C ARG A 36 7.11 -13.62 -3.80
N VAL A 37 5.98 -12.89 -3.76
CA VAL A 37 4.64 -13.46 -3.48
C VAL A 37 4.36 -14.60 -4.46
N LEU A 38 4.55 -14.32 -5.75
CA LEU A 38 4.33 -15.29 -6.81
C LEU A 38 5.24 -16.52 -6.69
N GLU A 39 6.51 -16.35 -6.34
CA GLU A 39 7.46 -17.47 -6.24
C GLU A 39 7.16 -18.36 -5.02
N GLN A 40 6.76 -17.77 -3.90
CA GLN A 40 6.47 -18.51 -2.66
C GLN A 40 5.09 -19.17 -2.68
N GLU A 41 4.08 -18.52 -3.24
CA GLU A 41 2.70 -18.99 -3.27
C GLU A 41 2.25 -19.45 -4.67
N TRP A 42 3.17 -19.74 -5.58
CA TRP A 42 2.87 -20.17 -6.96
C TRP A 42 1.84 -21.29 -7.03
N ASN A 43 2.05 -22.35 -6.24
CA ASN A 43 1.17 -23.52 -6.21
C ASN A 43 -0.22 -23.19 -5.67
N THR A 44 -0.33 -22.25 -4.74
CA THR A 44 -1.60 -21.72 -4.24
C THR A 44 -2.29 -20.90 -5.33
N LEU A 45 -1.60 -19.90 -5.86
CA LEU A 45 -2.13 -18.94 -6.84
C LEU A 45 -2.50 -19.57 -8.19
N THR A 46 -1.86 -20.69 -8.55
CA THR A 46 -2.14 -21.46 -9.78
C THR A 46 -2.98 -22.72 -9.54
N SER A 47 -3.44 -23.00 -8.30
CA SER A 47 -4.38 -24.10 -8.05
C SER A 47 -5.79 -23.73 -8.54
N ASN A 48 -6.08 -24.04 -9.80
CA ASN A 48 -7.36 -23.76 -10.48
C ASN A 48 -7.72 -22.25 -10.54
N PRO A 49 -6.91 -21.39 -11.20
CA PRO A 49 -7.08 -19.93 -11.19
C PRO A 49 -8.40 -19.43 -11.83
N CYS A 50 -9.12 -20.33 -12.52
CA CYS A 50 -10.43 -20.10 -13.13
C CYS A 50 -11.62 -20.52 -12.25
N ALA A 51 -11.38 -21.10 -11.07
CA ALA A 51 -12.43 -21.53 -10.14
C ALA A 51 -13.44 -20.42 -9.83
N GLY A 52 -14.72 -20.76 -9.75
CA GLY A 52 -15.78 -19.77 -9.48
C GLY A 52 -16.09 -18.83 -10.65
N ASN A 53 -15.55 -19.02 -11.85
CA ASN A 53 -16.05 -18.33 -13.04
C ASN A 53 -17.38 -18.98 -13.50
N SER A 54 -18.49 -18.54 -12.92
CA SER A 54 -19.84 -19.12 -13.15
C SER A 54 -20.38 -18.94 -14.58
N GLY A 55 -19.74 -18.11 -15.41
CA GLY A 55 -20.10 -17.92 -16.81
C GLY A 55 -19.47 -18.98 -17.72
N ASN A 56 -20.17 -20.10 -17.95
CA ASN A 56 -19.89 -21.11 -18.99
C ASN A 56 -18.48 -21.74 -19.02
N SER A 57 -17.64 -21.56 -18.00
CA SER A 57 -16.38 -22.31 -17.91
C SER A 57 -16.68 -23.81 -17.75
N SER A 58 -16.26 -24.62 -18.72
CA SER A 58 -16.53 -26.06 -18.71
C SER A 58 -15.80 -26.71 -17.53
N PRO A 59 -16.48 -27.43 -16.61
CA PRO A 59 -15.85 -28.03 -15.43
C PRO A 59 -14.70 -29.01 -15.74
N ASN A 60 -14.57 -29.45 -16.99
CA ASN A 60 -13.54 -30.35 -17.47
C ASN A 60 -12.32 -29.66 -18.10
N GLN A 61 -12.29 -28.33 -18.22
CA GLN A 61 -11.08 -27.61 -18.64
C GLN A 61 -10.08 -27.56 -17.48
N LYS A 62 -9.44 -28.70 -17.22
CA LYS A 62 -8.27 -28.81 -16.34
C LYS A 62 -7.21 -27.84 -16.86
N THR A 63 -7.06 -26.70 -16.20
CA THR A 63 -5.92 -25.81 -16.43
C THR A 63 -4.65 -26.61 -16.19
N LYS A 64 -3.85 -26.78 -17.25
CA LYS A 64 -2.48 -27.28 -17.15
C LYS A 64 -1.78 -26.49 -16.03
N ALA A 65 -1.07 -27.18 -15.13
CA ALA A 65 -0.28 -26.49 -14.11
C ALA A 65 0.71 -25.56 -14.81
N LEU A 66 0.68 -24.27 -14.45
CA LEU A 66 1.60 -23.29 -15.01
C LEU A 66 2.99 -23.56 -14.45
N ASP A 67 3.98 -23.59 -15.33
CA ASP A 67 5.36 -23.91 -15.00
C ASP A 67 6.22 -22.66 -15.16
N PHE A 68 6.64 -22.07 -14.03
CA PHE A 68 7.44 -20.85 -14.03
C PHE A 68 8.92 -21.07 -14.37
N SER A 69 9.36 -22.31 -14.64
CA SER A 69 10.66 -22.55 -15.28
C SER A 69 10.65 -22.14 -16.76
N ASN A 70 9.46 -21.96 -17.37
CA ASN A 70 9.32 -21.28 -18.65
C ASN A 70 9.47 -19.75 -18.46
N PRO A 71 10.47 -19.10 -19.07
CA PRO A 71 10.70 -17.66 -18.91
C PRO A 71 9.52 -16.78 -19.32
N ASP A 72 8.71 -17.19 -20.30
CA ASP A 72 7.56 -16.41 -20.76
C ASP A 72 6.42 -16.43 -19.73
N ILE A 73 6.20 -17.58 -19.08
CA ILE A 73 5.22 -17.72 -17.98
C ILE A 73 5.69 -16.90 -16.78
N ALA A 74 6.97 -16.98 -16.43
CA ALA A 74 7.56 -16.21 -15.34
C ALA A 74 7.50 -14.70 -15.59
N ALA A 75 7.97 -14.23 -16.75
CA ALA A 75 7.98 -12.82 -17.09
C ALA A 75 6.57 -12.23 -17.21
N SER A 76 5.60 -12.97 -17.76
CA SER A 76 4.20 -12.53 -17.78
C SER A 76 3.56 -12.51 -16.39
N ALA A 77 3.87 -13.47 -15.50
CA ALA A 77 3.38 -13.45 -14.12
C ALA A 77 3.93 -12.25 -13.34
N VAL A 78 5.25 -12.01 -13.38
CA VAL A 78 5.86 -10.84 -12.74
C VAL A 78 5.27 -9.56 -13.32
N LEU A 79 5.21 -9.42 -14.65
CA LEU A 79 4.60 -8.27 -15.31
C LEU A 79 3.17 -8.02 -14.83
N GLY A 80 2.34 -9.07 -14.75
CA GLY A 80 0.96 -8.95 -14.27
C GLY A 80 0.88 -8.46 -12.83
N ALA A 81 1.78 -8.93 -11.97
CA ALA A 81 1.80 -8.53 -10.57
C ALA A 81 2.38 -7.13 -10.32
N ILE A 82 3.15 -6.56 -11.25
CA ILE A 82 3.59 -5.16 -11.15
C ILE A 82 2.75 -4.21 -12.03
N PHE A 83 1.75 -4.72 -12.76
CA PHE A 83 1.17 -3.98 -13.89
C PHE A 83 0.44 -2.70 -13.48
N SER A 84 -0.20 -2.70 -12.30
CA SER A 84 -0.95 -1.55 -11.80
C SER A 84 -0.09 -0.32 -11.54
N ASP A 85 1.20 -0.48 -11.24
CA ASP A 85 2.09 0.59 -10.77
C ASP A 85 2.68 1.41 -11.93
N ILE A 86 2.37 1.04 -13.17
CA ILE A 86 2.95 1.61 -14.38
C ILE A 86 2.93 3.14 -14.40
N GLY A 87 1.83 3.77 -13.97
CA GLY A 87 1.67 5.21 -13.83
C GLY A 87 2.53 5.88 -12.76
N TYR A 88 2.90 5.17 -11.69
CA TYR A 88 3.81 5.70 -10.67
C TYR A 88 5.28 5.69 -11.12
N ALA A 89 5.56 5.05 -12.26
CA ALA A 89 6.86 4.93 -12.89
C ALA A 89 6.95 5.46 -14.33
N GLN A 90 5.84 5.66 -15.03
CA GLN A 90 5.75 6.14 -16.41
C GLN A 90 4.75 7.28 -16.50
N LYS A 91 5.28 8.45 -16.84
CA LYS A 91 4.51 9.67 -17.10
C LYS A 91 3.42 9.41 -18.14
N ASP A 92 2.28 10.08 -17.96
CA ASP A 92 1.09 9.99 -18.80
C ASP A 92 0.44 8.59 -18.75
N THR A 93 0.57 7.88 -17.62
CA THR A 93 -0.21 6.66 -17.27
C THR A 93 -0.70 6.63 -15.81
N GLU A 94 -0.53 7.72 -15.05
CA GLU A 94 -0.93 7.90 -13.65
C GLU A 94 -2.40 7.54 -13.41
N GLU A 95 -3.29 7.97 -14.32
CA GLU A 95 -4.73 7.67 -14.27
C GLU A 95 -5.04 6.17 -14.35
N PHE A 96 -4.25 5.38 -15.09
CA PHE A 96 -4.41 3.93 -15.11
C PHE A 96 -4.06 3.33 -13.74
N SER A 97 -2.96 3.77 -13.12
CA SER A 97 -2.58 3.32 -11.78
C SER A 97 -3.62 3.70 -10.73
N ASP A 98 -4.11 4.94 -10.73
CA ASP A 98 -5.11 5.40 -9.78
C ASP A 98 -6.46 4.65 -9.96
N LEU A 99 -6.83 4.26 -11.19
CA LEU A 99 -7.96 3.35 -11.40
C LEU A 99 -7.70 1.95 -10.81
N MET A 100 -6.53 1.36 -11.05
CA MET A 100 -6.19 0.01 -10.56
C MET A 100 -6.01 -0.09 -9.04
N HIS A 101 -5.59 1.00 -8.38
CA HIS A 101 -5.39 1.07 -6.93
C HIS A 101 -6.63 1.54 -6.16
N TYR A 102 -7.46 2.41 -6.74
CA TYR A 102 -8.51 3.09 -5.97
C TYR A 102 -9.94 2.92 -6.50
N VAL A 103 -10.16 2.50 -7.75
CA VAL A 103 -11.50 2.56 -8.39
C VAL A 103 -11.89 1.26 -9.09
N GLY A 104 -12.68 0.43 -8.42
CA GLY A 104 -13.21 -0.80 -9.03
C GLY A 104 -12.17 -1.93 -9.16
N THR A 105 -11.16 -1.92 -8.30
CA THR A 105 -9.97 -2.77 -8.30
C THR A 105 -10.30 -4.28 -8.39
N GLY A 106 -11.17 -4.76 -7.50
CA GLY A 106 -11.64 -6.15 -7.49
C GLY A 106 -12.53 -6.50 -8.68
N GLU A 107 -13.42 -5.58 -9.08
CA GLU A 107 -14.28 -5.71 -10.28
C GLU A 107 -13.44 -5.87 -11.54
N PHE A 108 -12.34 -5.11 -11.68
CA PHE A 108 -11.38 -5.25 -12.76
C PHE A 108 -10.65 -6.61 -12.71
N ALA A 109 -10.10 -6.99 -11.56
CA ALA A 109 -9.41 -8.27 -11.39
C ALA A 109 -10.32 -9.49 -11.68
N ASN A 110 -11.59 -9.43 -11.26
CA ASN A 110 -12.59 -10.47 -11.54
C ASN A 110 -12.98 -10.48 -13.03
N THR A 111 -13.08 -9.32 -13.67
CA THR A 111 -13.39 -9.18 -15.10
C THR A 111 -12.23 -9.72 -15.96
N LEU A 112 -11.00 -9.34 -15.64
CA LEU A 112 -9.78 -9.89 -16.24
C LEU A 112 -9.75 -11.42 -16.12
N ARG A 113 -10.00 -11.95 -14.93
CA ARG A 113 -10.14 -13.40 -14.66
C ARG A 113 -11.22 -14.05 -15.51
N ALA A 114 -12.42 -13.46 -15.58
CA ALA A 114 -13.54 -13.99 -16.36
C ALA A 114 -13.25 -14.04 -17.87
N ILE A 115 -12.62 -13.00 -18.43
CA ILE A 115 -12.20 -12.94 -19.84
C ILE A 115 -11.12 -13.98 -20.13
N THR A 116 -10.06 -14.02 -19.31
CA THR A 116 -8.94 -14.98 -19.48
C THR A 116 -9.40 -16.44 -19.38
N CYS A 117 -10.42 -16.73 -18.56
CA CYS A 117 -10.91 -18.08 -18.30
C CYS A 117 -12.16 -18.49 -19.11
N SER A 118 -12.78 -17.60 -19.87
CA SER A 118 -13.94 -17.92 -20.75
C SER A 118 -13.55 -18.21 -22.20
N THR A 119 -12.29 -17.95 -22.56
CA THR A 119 -11.76 -18.14 -23.92
C THR A 119 -10.42 -18.90 -23.86
N PRO A 120 -10.08 -19.74 -24.86
CA PRO A 120 -8.73 -20.32 -24.94
C PRO A 120 -7.68 -19.21 -25.11
N ARG A 121 -6.88 -18.98 -24.07
CA ARG A 121 -5.74 -18.06 -24.04
C ARG A 121 -4.44 -18.85 -23.81
N SER A 122 -3.28 -18.22 -24.02
CA SER A 122 -1.97 -18.85 -23.75
C SER A 122 -1.67 -18.95 -22.25
N ASP A 123 -0.80 -19.89 -21.88
CA ASP A 123 -0.29 -20.05 -20.51
C ASP A 123 0.26 -18.72 -19.95
N SER A 124 0.93 -17.90 -20.77
CA SER A 124 1.45 -16.59 -20.39
C SER A 124 0.36 -15.57 -20.05
N LEU A 125 -0.78 -15.56 -20.76
CA LEU A 125 -1.93 -14.71 -20.43
C LEU A 125 -2.62 -15.15 -19.13
N LEU A 126 -2.68 -16.46 -18.88
CA LEU A 126 -3.16 -17.00 -17.60
C LEU A 126 -2.21 -16.64 -16.45
N ALA A 127 -0.89 -16.69 -16.70
CA ALA A 127 0.15 -16.31 -15.75
C ALA A 127 0.08 -14.81 -15.40
N PHE A 128 -0.11 -13.93 -16.39
CA PHE A 128 -0.33 -12.50 -16.14
C PHE A 128 -1.58 -12.24 -15.29
N MET A 129 -2.69 -12.93 -15.56
CA MET A 129 -3.91 -12.78 -14.76
C MET A 129 -3.70 -13.26 -13.31
N VAL A 130 -2.97 -14.36 -13.11
CA VAL A 130 -2.54 -14.82 -11.77
C VAL A 130 -1.65 -13.76 -11.09
N GLY A 131 -0.71 -13.17 -11.83
CA GLY A 131 0.10 -12.04 -11.37
C GLY A 131 -0.74 -10.87 -10.88
N PHE A 132 -1.63 -10.38 -11.73
CA PHE A 132 -2.51 -9.25 -11.42
C PHE A 132 -3.41 -9.54 -10.20
N ARG A 133 -3.89 -10.78 -10.06
CA ARG A 133 -4.65 -11.17 -8.86
C ARG A 133 -3.80 -11.26 -7.60
N SER A 134 -2.53 -11.62 -7.72
CA SER A 134 -1.57 -11.58 -6.62
C SER A 134 -1.37 -10.16 -6.12
N HIS A 135 -1.16 -9.20 -7.03
CA HIS A 135 -1.07 -7.76 -6.74
C HIS A 135 -2.28 -7.24 -5.94
N SER A 136 -3.51 -7.49 -6.41
CA SER A 136 -4.72 -6.97 -5.74
C SER A 136 -4.92 -7.43 -4.29
N ILE A 137 -4.23 -8.50 -3.85
CA ILE A 137 -4.20 -8.95 -2.46
C ILE A 137 -2.95 -8.42 -1.76
N ALA A 138 -1.80 -8.52 -2.43
CA ALA A 138 -0.50 -8.24 -1.85
C ALA A 138 -0.36 -6.76 -1.46
N ASP A 139 -0.82 -5.84 -2.28
CA ASP A 139 -0.74 -4.40 -2.00
C ASP A 139 -1.77 -4.02 -0.95
N ARG A 140 -3.01 -4.50 -1.12
CA ARG A 140 -4.15 -4.30 -0.20
C ARG A 140 -3.79 -4.51 1.28
N PHE A 141 -3.00 -5.54 1.59
CA PHE A 141 -2.54 -5.80 2.95
C PHE A 141 -1.08 -5.37 3.18
N GLY A 142 -0.25 -5.37 2.12
CA GLY A 142 1.15 -4.99 2.09
C GLY A 142 1.40 -3.54 2.44
N HIS A 143 0.65 -2.64 1.81
CA HIS A 143 0.67 -1.20 2.08
C HIS A 143 0.15 -0.94 3.49
N PHE A 144 -1.09 -1.33 3.75
CA PHE A 144 -1.77 -1.07 5.01
C PHE A 144 -1.01 -1.54 6.26
N GLU A 145 -0.53 -2.80 6.31
CA GLU A 145 0.20 -3.30 7.50
C GLU A 145 1.71 -3.01 7.49
N GLY A 146 2.23 -2.40 6.42
CA GLY A 146 3.66 -2.39 6.14
C GLY A 146 4.18 -1.11 5.54
N THR A 147 3.96 -0.89 4.24
CA THR A 147 4.52 0.28 3.55
C THR A 147 4.03 1.58 4.19
N ASN A 148 2.74 1.69 4.52
CA ASN A 148 2.16 2.87 5.17
C ASN A 148 2.70 3.06 6.60
N VAL A 149 2.96 1.96 7.32
CA VAL A 149 3.54 1.99 8.68
C VAL A 149 5.01 2.42 8.64
N ALA A 150 5.77 1.92 7.67
CA ALA A 150 7.15 2.32 7.42
C ALA A 150 7.25 3.77 6.93
N THR A 151 6.35 4.22 6.06
CA THR A 151 6.21 5.62 5.65
C THR A 151 5.90 6.49 6.86
N ALA A 152 4.95 6.10 7.72
CA ALA A 152 4.63 6.85 8.94
C ALA A 152 5.82 7.00 9.91
N MET A 153 6.69 5.98 9.99
CA MET A 153 7.90 6.01 10.81
C MET A 153 9.04 6.85 10.20
N LEU A 154 9.20 6.84 8.88
CA LEU A 154 10.35 7.47 8.19
C LEU A 154 10.10 8.88 7.69
N SER A 155 8.83 9.23 7.44
CA SER A 155 8.49 10.46 6.74
C SER A 155 9.00 11.68 7.50
N GLN A 156 9.57 12.61 6.74
CA GLN A 156 9.92 13.95 7.20
C GLN A 156 8.79 14.95 6.94
N SER A 157 7.67 14.50 6.35
CA SER A 157 6.47 15.29 6.11
C SER A 157 5.75 15.57 7.43
N ILE A 158 5.50 16.85 7.71
CA ILE A 158 4.72 17.29 8.88
C ILE A 158 3.32 16.64 8.87
N ALA A 159 2.70 16.50 7.69
CA ALA A 159 1.37 15.91 7.55
C ALA A 159 1.27 14.43 7.94
N VAL A 160 2.41 13.73 8.05
CA VAL A 160 2.51 12.30 8.43
C VAL A 160 2.88 12.11 9.91
N LYS A 161 3.42 13.15 10.55
CA LYS A 161 4.10 13.06 11.85
C LYS A 161 3.14 12.68 12.99
N GLY A 162 3.28 11.44 13.46
CA GLY A 162 2.43 10.88 14.52
C GLY A 162 1.08 10.37 14.04
N LEU A 163 0.96 10.03 12.74
CA LEU A 163 0.03 9.00 12.27
C LEU A 163 0.60 7.60 12.59
N TYR A 164 -0.25 6.56 12.55
CA TYR A 164 0.22 5.17 12.62
C TYR A 164 0.49 4.57 11.23
N ARG A 165 -0.27 5.02 10.24
CA ARG A 165 -0.13 4.68 8.81
C ARG A 165 -0.17 5.97 7.99
N ALA A 166 0.67 6.03 6.98
CA ALA A 166 0.75 7.13 6.03
C ALA A 166 0.51 6.55 4.64
N PRO A 167 -0.71 6.65 4.09
CA PRO A 167 -0.99 6.29 2.70
C PRO A 167 -0.14 7.05 1.68
N TYR A 168 -0.01 6.48 0.49
CA TYR A 168 0.88 6.89 -0.61
C TYR A 168 0.88 8.40 -0.85
N GLU A 169 -0.29 9.04 -0.91
CA GLU A 169 -0.37 10.47 -1.23
C GLU A 169 0.10 11.44 -0.13
N LEU A 170 0.31 10.96 1.11
CA LEU A 170 0.81 11.80 2.21
C LEU A 170 2.34 11.94 2.20
N ASP A 171 3.06 10.94 1.67
CA ASP A 171 4.49 11.02 1.36
C ASP A 171 4.92 10.02 0.26
N ILE A 172 4.56 10.37 -0.98
CA ILE A 172 4.91 9.68 -2.22
C ILE A 172 6.43 9.39 -2.31
N GLN A 173 7.27 10.28 -1.79
CA GLN A 173 8.72 10.19 -1.94
C GLN A 173 9.36 9.19 -0.96
N THR A 174 8.78 9.06 0.24
CA THR A 174 9.13 7.98 1.17
C THR A 174 8.58 6.64 0.69
N HIS A 175 7.35 6.59 0.17
CA HIS A 175 6.78 5.39 -0.48
C HIS A 175 7.67 4.85 -1.60
N LYS A 176 7.93 5.66 -2.63
CA LYS A 176 8.80 5.27 -3.76
C LYS A 176 10.14 4.71 -3.30
N ASN A 177 10.79 5.31 -2.28
CA ASN A 177 12.09 4.85 -1.81
C ASN A 177 12.03 3.59 -0.91
N LEU A 178 10.91 3.36 -0.23
CA LEU A 178 10.61 2.10 0.47
C LEU A 178 10.37 0.98 -0.53
N GLU A 179 9.35 1.12 -1.37
CA GLU A 179 8.84 0.12 -2.32
C GLU A 179 9.90 -0.32 -3.34
N MET A 180 10.65 0.65 -3.88
CA MET A 180 11.49 0.41 -5.06
C MET A 180 12.95 0.08 -4.70
N VAL A 181 13.42 0.45 -3.50
CA VAL A 181 14.79 0.16 -3.04
C VAL A 181 14.83 -0.55 -1.69
N THR A 182 14.24 0.02 -0.64
CA THR A 182 14.46 -0.47 0.74
C THR A 182 13.94 -1.89 0.93
N PHE A 183 12.71 -2.14 0.49
CA PHE A 183 12.08 -3.45 0.54
C PHE A 183 12.61 -4.36 -0.57
N THR A 184 12.97 -3.82 -1.75
CA THR A 184 13.70 -4.54 -2.79
C THR A 184 15.00 -5.18 -2.27
N ILE A 185 15.75 -4.48 -1.42
CA ILE A 185 16.95 -5.03 -0.78
C ILE A 185 16.61 -6.23 0.10
N PHE A 186 15.50 -6.18 0.85
CA PHE A 186 15.08 -7.28 1.71
C PHE A 186 14.51 -8.48 0.91
N ASP A 187 13.70 -8.25 -0.14
CA ASP A 187 13.20 -9.32 -1.02
C ASP A 187 14.36 -10.16 -1.59
N LEU A 188 15.36 -9.46 -2.14
CA LEU A 188 16.59 -10.05 -2.67
C LEU A 188 17.36 -10.81 -1.57
N ARG A 189 17.51 -10.20 -0.37
CA ARG A 189 18.22 -10.80 0.79
C ARG A 189 17.62 -12.14 1.20
N TYR A 190 16.30 -12.24 1.17
CA TYR A 190 15.56 -13.40 1.64
C TYR A 190 15.17 -14.39 0.53
N GLY A 191 15.73 -14.21 -0.67
CA GLY A 191 16.02 -15.31 -1.58
C GLY A 191 14.92 -15.75 -2.53
N SER A 192 13.95 -14.90 -2.88
CA SER A 192 13.05 -15.17 -4.02
C SER A 192 13.50 -14.38 -5.24
N THR A 193 14.04 -15.09 -6.24
CA THR A 193 14.77 -14.47 -7.36
C THR A 193 14.65 -15.20 -8.70
N SER A 194 14.00 -16.36 -8.76
CA SER A 194 13.91 -17.19 -10.00
C SER A 194 12.96 -16.57 -11.03
N LEU A 195 11.76 -16.16 -10.58
CA LEU A 195 10.81 -15.38 -11.37
C LEU A 195 11.42 -14.04 -11.80
N LEU A 196 12.10 -13.37 -10.86
CA LEU A 196 12.73 -12.08 -11.09
C LEU A 196 13.87 -12.16 -12.12
N ARG A 197 14.70 -13.21 -12.05
CA ARG A 197 15.75 -13.54 -13.05
C ARG A 197 15.13 -13.67 -14.44
N HIS A 198 14.05 -14.42 -14.58
CA HIS A 198 13.37 -14.58 -15.87
C HIS A 198 12.70 -13.30 -16.37
N PHE A 199 12.17 -12.45 -15.47
CA PHE A 199 11.70 -11.11 -15.83
C PHE A 199 12.85 -10.18 -16.28
N ILE A 200 14.02 -10.25 -15.64
CA ILE A 200 15.23 -9.53 -16.07
C ILE A 200 15.69 -10.02 -17.46
N GLU A 201 15.58 -11.32 -17.73
CA GLU A 201 16.04 -11.94 -18.99
C GLU A 201 15.06 -11.75 -20.15
N SER A 202 13.78 -12.05 -19.97
CA SER A 202 12.76 -12.08 -21.04
C SER A 202 11.80 -10.87 -21.02
N GLY A 203 11.83 -10.03 -19.98
CA GLY A 203 10.95 -8.87 -19.81
C GLY A 203 11.21 -7.68 -20.77
N HIS A 204 11.57 -7.98 -22.01
CA HIS A 204 11.73 -7.03 -23.11
C HIS A 204 11.24 -7.57 -24.47
N ASP A 205 10.71 -8.80 -24.53
CA ASP A 205 10.15 -9.39 -25.75
C ASP A 205 8.72 -8.87 -26.00
N GLU A 206 8.54 -8.13 -27.09
CA GLU A 206 7.28 -7.53 -27.50
C GLU A 206 6.16 -8.56 -27.73
N LYS A 207 6.50 -9.83 -27.99
CA LYS A 207 5.54 -10.95 -28.07
C LYS A 207 4.77 -11.18 -26.78
N LEU A 208 5.31 -10.79 -25.63
CA LEU A 208 4.62 -10.85 -24.34
C LEU A 208 3.61 -9.71 -24.19
N ILE A 209 3.86 -8.55 -24.81
CA ILE A 209 3.15 -7.29 -24.57
C ILE A 209 1.90 -7.15 -25.45
N GLU A 210 1.98 -7.43 -26.75
CA GLU A 210 0.85 -7.25 -27.67
C GLU A 210 -0.41 -8.04 -27.30
N PRO A 211 -0.33 -9.35 -26.91
CA PRO A 211 -1.50 -10.09 -26.45
C PRO A 211 -2.14 -9.52 -25.17
N LEU A 212 -1.33 -8.89 -24.31
CA LEU A 212 -1.80 -8.29 -23.06
C LEU A 212 -2.62 -7.02 -23.32
N ILE A 213 -2.20 -6.15 -24.24
CA ILE A 213 -2.93 -4.90 -24.54
C ILE A 213 -4.36 -5.18 -24.97
N SER A 214 -4.58 -6.24 -25.76
CA SER A 214 -5.92 -6.67 -26.16
C SER A 214 -6.75 -7.13 -24.94
N LEU A 215 -6.17 -7.96 -24.07
CA LEU A 215 -6.82 -8.47 -22.85
C LEU A 215 -7.14 -7.36 -21.84
N ILE A 216 -6.20 -6.46 -21.59
CA ILE A 216 -6.35 -5.30 -20.68
C ILE A 216 -7.43 -4.36 -21.21
N ARG A 217 -7.41 -4.03 -22.52
CA ARG A 217 -8.45 -3.20 -23.15
C ARG A 217 -9.83 -3.84 -23.03
N GLU A 218 -9.94 -5.15 -23.24
CA GLU A 218 -11.18 -5.90 -23.07
C GLU A 218 -11.70 -5.81 -21.61
N ALA A 219 -10.81 -5.99 -20.63
CA ALA A 219 -11.13 -5.88 -19.21
C ALA A 219 -11.53 -4.47 -18.78
N ILE A 220 -10.82 -3.42 -19.25
CA ILE A 220 -11.17 -2.01 -18.97
C ILE A 220 -12.57 -1.70 -19.51
N LEU A 221 -12.86 -2.07 -20.76
CA LEU A 221 -14.15 -1.80 -21.39
C LEU A 221 -15.31 -2.55 -20.69
N GLN A 222 -15.10 -3.80 -20.28
CA GLN A 222 -16.13 -4.57 -19.56
C GLN A 222 -16.34 -4.09 -18.11
N THR A 223 -15.28 -3.66 -17.42
CA THR A 223 -15.35 -3.14 -16.03
C THR A 223 -15.99 -1.76 -15.99
N TYR A 224 -15.51 -0.82 -16.81
CA TYR A 224 -15.87 0.60 -16.71
C TYR A 224 -16.95 1.05 -17.73
N LYS A 225 -17.32 0.21 -18.70
CA LYS A 225 -18.52 0.33 -19.56
C LYS A 225 -18.68 1.73 -20.19
N ASN A 226 -19.80 2.41 -19.98
CA ASN A 226 -20.06 3.72 -20.57
C ASN A 226 -19.10 4.80 -20.04
N SER A 227 -18.60 4.68 -18.80
CA SER A 227 -17.52 5.54 -18.30
C SER A 227 -16.21 5.27 -19.05
N ALA A 228 -15.92 4.04 -19.48
CA ALA A 228 -14.75 3.76 -20.32
C ALA A 228 -14.79 4.60 -21.62
N ALA A 229 -15.96 4.75 -22.25
CA ALA A 229 -16.11 5.62 -23.43
C ALA A 229 -15.95 7.13 -23.15
N GLN A 230 -15.91 7.54 -21.87
CA GLN A 230 -15.61 8.91 -21.42
C GLN A 230 -14.18 9.06 -20.86
N LEU A 231 -13.56 7.95 -20.43
CA LEU A 231 -12.15 7.83 -20.02
C LEU A 231 -11.20 7.58 -21.21
N VAL A 232 -11.70 7.09 -22.35
CA VAL A 232 -10.94 6.74 -23.57
C VAL A 232 -10.99 7.76 -24.74
N PRO A 233 -11.85 8.80 -24.80
CA PRO A 233 -11.96 9.66 -26.00
C PRO A 233 -10.74 10.57 -26.19
N THR A 234 -9.95 10.77 -25.14
CA THR A 234 -8.58 11.31 -25.19
C THR A 234 -7.63 10.26 -24.62
N VAL A 235 -6.80 9.66 -25.49
CA VAL A 235 -5.77 8.67 -25.11
C VAL A 235 -4.83 9.32 -24.08
N PRO A 236 -4.81 8.83 -22.82
CA PRO A 236 -3.80 7.82 -22.47
C PRO A 236 -4.21 6.77 -21.41
N THR A 237 -5.50 6.56 -21.12
CA THR A 237 -5.96 5.64 -20.03
C THR A 237 -5.66 4.15 -20.22
N ILE A 238 -5.09 3.74 -21.35
CA ILE A 238 -4.57 2.38 -21.58
C ILE A 238 -3.09 2.50 -21.95
N PRO A 239 -2.15 1.98 -21.14
CA PRO A 239 -0.73 1.98 -21.46
C PRO A 239 -0.45 1.35 -22.84
N THR A 240 0.28 2.08 -23.67
CA THR A 240 0.76 1.60 -24.98
C THR A 240 1.86 0.55 -24.82
N ALA A 241 2.10 -0.25 -25.86
CA ALA A 241 3.21 -1.23 -25.86
C ALA A 241 4.56 -0.60 -25.48
N LEU A 242 4.80 0.63 -25.94
CA LEU A 242 6.00 1.39 -25.61
C LEU A 242 6.05 1.80 -24.13
N GLN A 243 4.94 2.25 -23.53
CA GLN A 243 4.88 2.56 -22.09
C GLN A 243 5.05 1.29 -21.24
N ILE A 244 4.41 0.19 -21.59
CA ILE A 244 4.57 -1.11 -20.91
C ILE A 244 6.04 -1.57 -21.00
N LYS A 245 6.64 -1.51 -22.19
CA LYS A 245 8.05 -1.88 -22.38
C LYS A 245 9.00 -0.96 -21.58
N LYS A 246 8.80 0.36 -21.62
CA LYS A 246 9.60 1.30 -20.81
C LYS A 246 9.46 1.03 -19.31
N TYR A 247 8.25 0.71 -18.84
CA TYR A 247 8.01 0.35 -17.44
C TYR A 247 8.79 -0.91 -17.04
N MET A 248 8.72 -1.97 -17.84
CA MET A 248 9.51 -3.19 -17.62
C MET A 248 11.02 -2.89 -17.62
N ASP A 249 11.50 -2.11 -18.59
CA ASP A 249 12.91 -1.69 -18.67
C ASP A 249 13.35 -0.85 -17.45
N ALA A 250 12.46 -0.02 -16.88
CA ALA A 250 12.71 0.75 -15.67
C ALA A 250 12.77 -0.14 -14.41
N VAL A 251 11.82 -1.05 -14.21
CA VAL A 251 11.78 -1.99 -13.08
C VAL A 251 13.02 -2.90 -13.11
N ARG A 252 13.37 -3.44 -14.28
CA ARG A 252 14.62 -4.20 -14.51
C ARG A 252 15.85 -3.34 -14.17
N GLY A 253 15.85 -2.06 -14.55
CA GLY A 253 16.88 -1.09 -14.21
C GLY A 253 17.07 -0.89 -12.70
N VAL A 254 15.99 -0.64 -11.96
CA VAL A 254 15.99 -0.46 -10.49
C VAL A 254 16.54 -1.68 -9.77
N VAL A 255 16.00 -2.86 -10.10
CA VAL A 255 16.41 -4.13 -9.48
C VAL A 255 17.90 -4.39 -9.76
N CYS A 256 18.32 -4.30 -11.02
CA CYS A 256 19.70 -4.60 -11.37
C CYS A 256 20.71 -3.57 -10.87
N LYS A 257 20.33 -2.29 -10.77
CA LYS A 257 21.17 -1.27 -10.14
C LYS A 257 21.31 -1.52 -8.63
N THR A 258 20.23 -1.92 -7.95
CA THR A 258 20.24 -2.34 -6.54
C THR A 258 21.13 -3.58 -6.33
N VAL A 259 21.04 -4.58 -7.21
CA VAL A 259 21.90 -5.78 -7.15
C VAL A 259 23.39 -5.43 -7.33
N SER A 260 23.75 -4.47 -8.17
CA SER A 260 25.14 -4.00 -8.30
C SER A 260 25.60 -3.20 -7.06
N GLU A 261 24.88 -2.14 -6.67
CA GLU A 261 25.33 -1.27 -5.56
C GLU A 261 25.38 -2.00 -4.20
N VAL A 262 24.45 -2.94 -3.94
CA VAL A 262 24.31 -3.60 -2.64
C VAL A 262 25.02 -4.94 -2.57
N TYR A 263 24.87 -5.76 -3.62
CA TYR A 263 25.23 -7.19 -3.58
C TYR A 263 26.46 -7.56 -4.42
N GLU A 264 27.06 -6.65 -5.20
CA GLU A 264 28.23 -6.98 -6.02
C GLU A 264 29.49 -7.33 -5.20
N LYS A 265 29.59 -6.82 -3.96
CA LYS A 265 30.73 -7.06 -3.05
C LYS A 265 30.42 -8.04 -1.92
N GLN A 266 29.20 -8.59 -1.87
CA GLN A 266 28.82 -9.56 -0.85
C GLN A 266 29.16 -10.98 -1.34
N PRO A 267 29.84 -11.81 -0.52
CA PRO A 267 30.14 -13.20 -0.86
C PRO A 267 28.87 -14.04 -0.98
N ASP A 268 29.01 -15.25 -1.53
CA ASP A 268 27.94 -16.11 -2.06
C ASP A 268 26.63 -16.14 -1.27
N ILE A 269 25.68 -15.28 -1.67
CA ILE A 269 24.25 -15.44 -1.39
C ILE A 269 23.69 -16.26 -2.57
N PRO A 270 23.36 -17.56 -2.38
CA PRO A 270 23.18 -18.49 -3.50
C PRO A 270 22.18 -18.01 -4.56
N ASN A 271 21.06 -17.46 -4.11
CA ASN A 271 19.94 -17.06 -4.98
C ASN A 271 20.19 -15.70 -5.67
N ILE A 272 21.11 -14.87 -5.19
CA ILE A 272 21.45 -13.57 -5.81
C ILE A 272 22.53 -13.71 -6.88
N ASN A 273 23.41 -14.72 -6.78
CA ASN A 273 24.52 -14.91 -7.73
C ASN A 273 24.05 -14.98 -9.20
N GLU A 274 22.95 -15.70 -9.46
CA GLU A 274 22.36 -15.79 -10.79
C GLU A 274 21.71 -14.48 -11.24
N THR A 275 20.91 -13.85 -10.37
CA THR A 275 20.31 -12.53 -10.64
C THR A 275 21.38 -11.49 -10.97
N ARG A 276 22.53 -11.53 -10.26
CA ARG A 276 23.70 -10.68 -10.52
C ARG A 276 24.29 -10.94 -11.91
N ALA A 277 24.33 -12.18 -12.38
CA ALA A 277 24.77 -12.52 -13.73
C ALA A 277 23.79 -12.02 -14.81
N SER A 278 22.49 -12.30 -14.65
CA SER A 278 21.45 -11.84 -15.59
C SER A 278 21.35 -10.31 -15.62
N CYS A 279 21.54 -9.64 -14.49
CA CYS A 279 21.65 -8.18 -14.40
C CYS A 279 22.90 -7.63 -15.10
N LYS A 280 24.07 -8.28 -14.96
CA LYS A 280 25.28 -7.88 -15.71
C LYS A 280 25.12 -8.03 -17.23
N LYS A 281 24.27 -8.97 -17.68
CA LYS A 281 23.86 -9.09 -19.09
C LYS A 281 22.80 -8.05 -19.50
N SER A 282 21.93 -7.64 -18.57
CA SER A 282 20.81 -6.72 -18.85
C SER A 282 21.14 -5.23 -18.70
N LEU A 283 22.19 -4.86 -17.98
CA LEU A 283 22.57 -3.46 -17.69
C LEU A 283 23.32 -2.79 -18.86
N ASP A 284 22.76 -2.85 -20.06
CA ASP A 284 23.15 -1.95 -21.13
C ASP A 284 22.62 -0.53 -20.80
N ALA A 285 23.50 0.48 -20.80
CA ALA A 285 23.38 1.68 -19.95
C ALA A 285 22.32 2.74 -20.34
N ARG A 286 21.17 2.32 -20.87
CA ARG A 286 20.14 3.17 -21.50
C ARG A 286 18.78 3.20 -20.79
N SER A 287 18.40 2.18 -20.02
CA SER A 287 16.99 2.03 -19.56
C SER A 287 16.53 2.99 -18.45
N ILE A 288 17.44 3.61 -17.69
CA ILE A 288 17.11 4.29 -16.42
C ILE A 288 17.08 5.83 -16.48
N LYS A 289 17.08 6.43 -17.69
CA LYS A 289 17.11 7.90 -17.85
C LYS A 289 15.74 8.58 -17.88
N ASP A 290 14.67 7.84 -18.17
CA ASP A 290 13.33 8.37 -18.45
C ASP A 290 12.40 8.34 -17.21
N TRP A 291 12.95 8.26 -16.00
CA TRP A 291 12.18 7.96 -14.78
C TRP A 291 12.04 9.17 -13.85
N ASP A 292 10.85 9.31 -13.26
CA ASP A 292 10.51 10.40 -12.33
C ASP A 292 11.03 10.12 -10.91
N LEU A 293 12.30 10.47 -10.71
CA LEU A 293 12.97 10.53 -9.40
C LEU A 293 12.48 11.73 -8.57
N PRO A 294 12.61 11.68 -7.23
CA PRO A 294 12.39 12.84 -6.38
C PRO A 294 13.16 14.07 -6.88
N ALA A 295 12.50 15.24 -6.91
CA ALA A 295 13.09 16.46 -7.45
C ALA A 295 14.43 16.82 -6.79
N GLY A 296 15.49 16.94 -7.61
CA GLY A 296 16.85 17.22 -7.15
C GLY A 296 17.63 16.00 -6.63
N MET A 297 17.08 14.79 -6.72
CA MET A 297 17.76 13.55 -6.35
C MET A 297 18.24 12.76 -7.57
N ASP A 298 19.47 12.25 -7.51
CA ASP A 298 19.99 11.31 -8.51
C ASP A 298 19.80 9.83 -8.11
N TRP A 299 19.99 8.92 -9.06
CA TRP A 299 19.87 7.47 -8.85
C TRP A 299 20.78 6.90 -7.75
N LYS A 300 21.98 7.47 -7.57
CA LYS A 300 22.94 7.04 -6.54
C LYS A 300 22.47 7.49 -5.16
N GLN A 301 21.94 8.70 -5.05
CA GLN A 301 21.34 9.23 -3.81
C GLN A 301 20.06 8.47 -3.44
N PHE A 302 19.19 8.17 -4.41
CA PHE A 302 17.97 7.40 -4.21
C PHE A 302 18.28 5.98 -3.69
N ILE A 303 19.24 5.29 -4.32
CA ILE A 303 19.63 3.95 -3.86
C ILE A 303 20.37 4.00 -2.53
N ALA A 304 21.29 4.96 -2.31
CA ALA A 304 22.00 5.12 -1.04
C ALA A 304 21.04 5.36 0.14
N ARG A 305 19.93 6.08 -0.07
CA ARG A 305 18.88 6.27 0.94
C ARG A 305 18.21 4.95 1.32
N GLY A 306 17.76 4.16 0.33
CA GLY A 306 17.11 2.88 0.59
C GLY A 306 18.06 1.84 1.19
N VAL A 307 19.35 1.89 0.83
CA VAL A 307 20.42 1.09 1.48
C VAL A 307 20.56 1.46 2.96
N TYR A 308 20.67 2.75 3.27
CA TYR A 308 20.75 3.23 4.66
C TYR A 308 19.49 2.84 5.47
N TRP A 309 18.30 2.91 4.87
CA TRP A 309 17.06 2.44 5.48
C TRP A 309 17.05 0.91 5.67
N SER A 310 17.63 0.11 4.76
CA SER A 310 17.71 -1.36 4.88
C SER A 310 18.58 -1.89 6.05
N TRP A 311 19.18 -0.98 6.84
CA TRP A 311 19.93 -1.28 8.07
C TRP A 311 19.14 -1.00 9.36
N ASN A 312 17.91 -0.46 9.27
CA ASN A 312 17.06 -0.21 10.43
C ASN A 312 16.31 -1.50 10.81
N ASP A 313 16.64 -2.10 11.95
CA ASP A 313 15.98 -3.32 12.45
C ASP A 313 14.46 -3.17 12.69
N HIS A 314 13.95 -1.96 12.93
CA HIS A 314 12.51 -1.75 13.04
C HIS A 314 11.85 -1.69 11.65
N LEU A 315 12.50 -1.09 10.64
CA LEU A 315 12.05 -1.26 9.24
C LEU A 315 12.14 -2.72 8.82
N ARG A 316 13.18 -3.44 9.24
CA ARG A 316 13.26 -4.88 9.04
C ARG A 316 12.12 -5.61 9.76
N SER A 317 11.66 -5.11 10.91
CA SER A 317 10.51 -5.65 11.66
C SER A 317 9.14 -5.23 11.10
N ILE A 318 9.07 -4.21 10.23
CA ILE A 318 7.86 -3.78 9.50
C ILE A 318 7.85 -4.36 8.07
N TYR A 319 9.02 -4.52 7.45
CA TYR A 319 9.29 -5.54 6.44
C TYR A 319 9.31 -6.96 7.03
N GLU A 320 9.06 -7.10 8.34
CA GLU A 320 8.55 -8.30 8.97
C GLU A 320 7.13 -8.03 9.59
N GLY A 321 6.34 -7.09 8.97
CA GLY A 321 5.01 -6.48 9.28
C GLY A 321 3.72 -6.67 8.37
N SER A 322 3.75 -6.94 7.04
CA SER A 322 2.64 -7.50 6.15
C SER A 322 2.66 -8.94 5.48
N ILE A 323 3.74 -9.60 5.00
CA ILE A 323 3.96 -11.01 4.41
C ILE A 323 2.88 -11.91 5.11
N GLN A 324 2.97 -12.24 6.40
CA GLN A 324 2.11 -13.29 6.97
C GLN A 324 0.63 -12.93 6.85
N VAL A 325 0.24 -11.66 6.98
CA VAL A 325 -1.12 -11.20 6.65
C VAL A 325 -1.39 -11.34 5.15
N VAL A 326 -0.52 -10.86 4.25
CA VAL A 326 -0.65 -11.02 2.79
C VAL A 326 -0.81 -12.49 2.41
N ARG A 327 -0.02 -13.40 2.98
CA ARG A 327 0.02 -14.85 2.78
C ARG A 327 -1.24 -15.53 3.30
N ASP A 328 -1.63 -15.25 4.55
CA ASP A 328 -2.85 -15.77 5.14
C ASP A 328 -4.06 -15.28 4.33
N LYS A 329 -4.04 -14.02 3.85
CA LYS A 329 -5.09 -13.44 3.01
C LYS A 329 -5.06 -13.96 1.57
N LEU A 330 -3.91 -14.32 1.00
CA LEU A 330 -3.79 -15.05 -0.27
C LEU A 330 -4.45 -16.42 -0.14
N LEU A 331 -4.14 -17.16 0.92
CA LEU A 331 -4.74 -18.46 1.21
C LEU A 331 -6.26 -18.36 1.47
N GLU A 332 -6.71 -17.33 2.19
CA GLU A 332 -8.14 -17.06 2.43
C GLU A 332 -8.91 -16.62 1.18
N SER A 333 -8.30 -15.85 0.28
CA SER A 333 -8.98 -15.23 -0.88
C SER A 333 -8.76 -15.96 -2.21
N ASN A 334 -7.87 -16.96 -2.24
CA ASN A 334 -7.67 -17.80 -3.40
C ASN A 334 -9.01 -18.35 -3.92
N ASN A 335 -9.18 -18.33 -5.25
CA ASN A 335 -10.40 -18.80 -5.93
C ASN A 335 -11.73 -18.14 -5.54
N LYS A 336 -11.69 -17.00 -4.84
CA LYS A 336 -12.84 -16.11 -4.61
C LYS A 336 -12.77 -14.90 -5.54
N ASP A 337 -13.93 -14.30 -5.79
CA ASP A 337 -14.02 -12.96 -6.37
C ASP A 337 -13.53 -11.91 -5.36
N PHE A 338 -12.78 -10.93 -5.84
CA PHE A 338 -12.33 -9.80 -5.04
C PHE A 338 -13.41 -8.72 -4.94
N ALA A 339 -13.58 -8.17 -3.75
CA ALA A 339 -14.39 -6.98 -3.53
C ALA A 339 -13.60 -5.71 -3.91
N ASN A 340 -14.31 -4.64 -4.26
CA ASN A 340 -13.72 -3.34 -4.58
C ASN A 340 -13.12 -2.68 -3.33
N TYR A 341 -11.81 -2.72 -3.20
CA TYR A 341 -11.03 -2.14 -2.09
C TYR A 341 -9.96 -1.20 -2.62
N ASN A 342 -9.75 -0.09 -1.92
CA ASN A 342 -8.56 0.76 -2.04
C ASN A 342 -7.34 -0.10 -1.62
N LEU A 343 -6.38 -0.29 -2.54
CA LEU A 343 -5.22 -1.15 -2.30
C LEU A 343 -4.22 -0.53 -1.33
N ASP A 344 -4.18 0.79 -1.23
CA ASP A 344 -3.24 1.48 -0.34
C ASP A 344 -3.72 1.47 1.12
N THR A 345 -5.04 1.57 1.37
CA THR A 345 -5.61 1.72 2.72
C THR A 345 -6.46 0.55 3.23
N ASN A 346 -6.59 -0.54 2.47
CA ASN A 346 -7.40 -1.72 2.86
C ASN A 346 -8.88 -1.40 3.15
N MET A 347 -9.35 -0.20 2.78
CA MET A 347 -10.74 0.25 2.92
C MET A 347 -11.54 0.00 1.63
N PRO A 348 -12.89 -0.05 1.66
CA PRO A 348 -13.69 -0.12 0.45
C PRO A 348 -13.32 0.99 -0.55
N SER A 349 -13.31 0.67 -1.86
CA SER A 349 -12.94 1.59 -2.95
C SER A 349 -14.04 2.64 -3.15
N VAL A 350 -13.81 3.87 -2.65
CA VAL A 350 -14.77 5.00 -2.64
C VAL A 350 -14.08 6.36 -2.67
N GLY A 351 -14.82 7.40 -3.05
CA GLY A 351 -14.37 8.78 -2.93
C GLY A 351 -14.38 9.30 -1.48
N GLY A 352 -13.94 10.53 -1.27
CA GLY A 352 -13.80 11.15 0.05
C GLY A 352 -12.78 10.46 0.94
N GLN A 353 -11.87 9.67 0.36
CA GLN A 353 -10.78 9.04 1.10
C GLN A 353 -9.49 9.85 0.92
N TYR A 354 -9.04 9.95 -0.34
CA TYR A 354 -7.71 10.42 -0.72
C TYR A 354 -7.81 11.12 -2.08
N LYS A 355 -7.08 12.21 -2.28
CA LYS A 355 -7.09 13.02 -3.50
C LYS A 355 -6.88 12.20 -4.78
N HIS A 356 -6.00 11.19 -4.78
CA HIS A 356 -5.77 10.31 -5.93
C HIS A 356 -7.00 9.44 -6.24
N ALA A 357 -7.54 8.74 -5.24
CA ALA A 357 -8.79 8.00 -5.38
C ALA A 357 -9.93 8.90 -5.89
N ASP A 358 -10.04 10.09 -5.30
CA ASP A 358 -11.05 11.08 -5.60
C ASP A 358 -10.95 11.68 -7.01
N ASN A 359 -9.73 11.81 -7.56
CA ASN A 359 -9.53 12.21 -8.96
C ASN A 359 -10.02 11.10 -9.90
N ALA A 360 -9.62 9.84 -9.66
CA ALA A 360 -10.07 8.71 -10.47
C ALA A 360 -11.59 8.48 -10.37
N PHE A 361 -12.23 8.77 -9.23
CA PHE A 361 -13.68 8.78 -9.10
C PHE A 361 -14.35 9.95 -9.86
N LEU A 362 -13.77 11.16 -9.84
CA LEU A 362 -14.22 12.29 -10.67
C LEU A 362 -14.14 11.95 -12.17
N GLN A 363 -13.02 11.40 -12.62
CA GLN A 363 -12.80 10.97 -14.00
C GLN A 363 -13.84 9.93 -14.45
N ARG A 364 -14.18 8.95 -13.58
CA ARG A 364 -15.19 7.92 -13.86
C ARG A 364 -16.63 8.47 -14.01
N GLN A 365 -17.00 9.56 -13.34
CA GLN A 365 -18.39 10.02 -13.25
C GLN A 365 -18.69 11.38 -13.92
N GLY A 366 -17.67 12.17 -14.27
CA GLY A 366 -17.85 13.48 -14.91
C GLY A 366 -18.66 14.47 -14.05
N GLN A 367 -19.51 15.28 -14.70
CA GLN A 367 -20.26 16.37 -14.05
C GLN A 367 -21.22 15.91 -12.92
N VAL A 368 -21.57 14.62 -12.86
CA VAL A 368 -22.50 14.08 -11.85
C VAL A 368 -21.96 14.29 -10.42
N VAL A 369 -20.66 14.11 -10.19
CA VAL A 369 -20.04 14.31 -8.87
C VAL A 369 -20.10 15.77 -8.44
N ALA A 370 -19.81 16.72 -9.35
CA ALA A 370 -19.85 18.14 -9.02
C ALA A 370 -21.26 18.58 -8.57
N THR A 371 -22.31 18.01 -9.16
CA THR A 371 -23.69 18.20 -8.67
C THR A 371 -23.91 17.55 -7.30
N ALA A 372 -23.46 16.30 -7.10
CA ALA A 372 -23.62 15.58 -5.83
C ALA A 372 -22.87 16.23 -4.65
N ILE A 373 -21.64 16.75 -4.83
CA ILE A 373 -20.89 17.49 -3.79
C ILE A 373 -21.76 18.64 -3.24
N SER A 374 -22.44 19.39 -4.12
CA SER A 374 -23.25 20.55 -3.75
C SER A 374 -24.56 20.20 -3.02
N GLN A 375 -24.91 18.91 -2.93
CA GLN A 375 -26.16 18.43 -2.31
C GLN A 375 -25.96 17.80 -0.93
N CYS A 376 -24.72 17.52 -0.51
CA CYS A 376 -24.42 16.92 0.78
C CYS A 376 -24.43 17.97 1.91
N GLN A 377 -25.43 17.95 2.79
CA GLN A 377 -25.46 18.86 3.94
C GLN A 377 -24.80 18.22 5.18
N SER A 378 -24.45 19.05 6.16
CA SER A 378 -24.02 18.53 7.47
C SER A 378 -25.17 17.71 8.09
N GLY A 379 -24.86 16.52 8.59
CA GLY A 379 -25.84 15.51 9.00
C GLY A 379 -26.15 14.43 7.95
N ASP A 380 -26.01 14.68 6.64
CA ASP A 380 -26.28 13.66 5.60
C ASP A 380 -25.19 12.57 5.50
N VAL A 381 -23.98 12.89 5.98
CA VAL A 381 -22.79 12.04 5.86
C VAL A 381 -23.01 10.68 6.53
N ILE A 382 -23.43 10.67 7.81
CA ILE A 382 -23.56 9.43 8.59
C ILE A 382 -24.65 8.50 8.02
N PRO A 383 -25.87 8.96 7.67
CA PRO A 383 -26.88 8.13 7.00
C PRO A 383 -26.43 7.59 5.63
N LYS A 384 -25.77 8.42 4.81
CA LYS A 384 -25.27 7.98 3.49
C LYS A 384 -24.17 6.93 3.64
N VAL A 385 -23.17 7.14 4.50
CA VAL A 385 -22.13 6.13 4.78
C VAL A 385 -22.72 4.82 5.34
N LYS A 386 -23.69 4.88 6.26
CA LYS A 386 -24.36 3.67 6.78
C LYS A 386 -25.22 2.93 5.74
N THR A 387 -25.61 3.61 4.67
CA THR A 387 -26.31 3.02 3.52
C THR A 387 -25.31 2.47 2.49
N ALA A 388 -24.23 3.20 2.24
CA ALA A 388 -23.09 2.83 1.40
C ALA A 388 -22.48 1.48 1.75
N LEU A 389 -22.30 1.18 3.04
CA LEU A 389 -21.83 -0.12 3.54
C LEU A 389 -22.64 -1.34 3.04
N LYS A 390 -23.75 -1.13 2.32
CA LYS A 390 -24.63 -2.16 1.74
C LYS A 390 -24.60 -2.23 0.20
N SER A 391 -24.03 -1.26 -0.52
CA SER A 391 -23.94 -1.30 -2.00
C SER A 391 -22.85 -0.39 -2.58
N PHE A 392 -22.17 -0.86 -3.64
CA PHE A 392 -21.09 -0.12 -4.31
C PHE A 392 -21.51 1.25 -4.87
N GLN A 393 -22.76 1.39 -5.32
CA GLN A 393 -23.26 2.67 -5.82
C GLN A 393 -23.54 3.67 -4.68
N GLY A 394 -24.10 3.22 -3.55
CA GLY A 394 -24.26 4.07 -2.37
C GLY A 394 -22.90 4.49 -1.78
N PHE A 395 -21.92 3.58 -1.82
CA PHE A 395 -20.51 3.82 -1.48
C PHE A 395 -19.89 5.00 -2.26
N GLN A 396 -20.23 5.17 -3.53
CA GLN A 396 -19.78 6.32 -4.32
C GLN A 396 -20.44 7.64 -3.83
N GLU A 397 -21.76 7.67 -3.65
CA GLU A 397 -22.47 8.86 -3.14
C GLU A 397 -21.99 9.29 -1.74
N ALA A 398 -21.80 8.33 -0.84
CA ALA A 398 -21.32 8.61 0.51
C ALA A 398 -19.90 9.16 0.50
N GLY A 399 -19.03 8.63 -0.36
CA GLY A 399 -17.69 9.17 -0.55
C GLY A 399 -17.69 10.61 -1.04
N VAL A 400 -18.56 10.94 -1.99
CA VAL A 400 -18.75 12.33 -2.45
C VAL A 400 -19.20 13.25 -1.30
N CYS A 401 -20.04 12.77 -0.37
CA CYS A 401 -20.42 13.56 0.81
C CYS A 401 -19.33 13.64 1.88
N VAL A 402 -18.56 12.57 2.13
CA VAL A 402 -17.37 12.65 3.00
C VAL A 402 -16.37 13.65 2.41
N ARG A 403 -16.13 13.63 1.09
CA ARG A 403 -15.31 14.63 0.41
C ARG A 403 -15.84 16.04 0.64
N GLY A 404 -17.12 16.31 0.35
CA GLY A 404 -17.72 17.65 0.50
C GLY A 404 -17.63 18.19 1.94
N PHE A 405 -17.79 17.30 2.93
CA PHE A 405 -17.58 17.61 4.35
C PHE A 405 -16.10 17.89 4.67
N MET A 406 -15.19 17.03 4.24
CA MET A 406 -13.74 17.17 4.52
C MET A 406 -13.09 18.33 3.74
N GLU A 407 -13.61 18.69 2.57
CA GLU A 407 -13.24 19.88 1.77
C GLU A 407 -13.93 21.17 2.24
N SER A 408 -14.88 21.11 3.19
CA SER A 408 -15.57 22.29 3.71
C SER A 408 -14.58 23.25 4.38
N LYS A 409 -14.75 24.55 4.09
CA LYS A 409 -13.71 25.56 4.33
C LYS A 409 -13.92 26.31 5.64
N ALA A 410 -13.00 26.11 6.58
CA ALA A 410 -12.83 26.95 7.74
C ALA A 410 -11.78 28.04 7.48
N VAL A 411 -12.03 29.25 7.99
CA VAL A 411 -11.01 30.32 8.12
C VAL A 411 -10.43 30.33 9.54
N SER A 412 -11.26 29.96 10.50
CA SER A 412 -10.93 29.76 11.91
C SER A 412 -11.82 28.65 12.48
N SER A 413 -11.26 27.75 13.29
CA SER A 413 -12.05 26.78 14.08
C SER A 413 -11.21 26.24 15.25
N SER A 414 -11.85 25.84 16.36
CA SER A 414 -11.12 25.21 17.47
C SER A 414 -10.84 23.75 17.18
N CYS A 415 -9.74 23.23 17.72
CA CYS A 415 -9.41 21.81 17.60
C CYS A 415 -10.39 20.90 18.31
N HIS A 416 -11.13 21.40 19.31
CA HIS A 416 -12.21 20.64 19.92
C HIS A 416 -13.38 20.50 18.94
N ASP A 417 -13.82 21.62 18.34
CA ASP A 417 -14.93 21.63 17.38
C ASP A 417 -14.59 20.84 16.10
N LEU A 418 -13.34 20.89 15.63
CA LEU A 418 -12.90 20.11 14.47
C LEU A 418 -12.89 18.60 14.76
N LEU A 419 -12.29 18.17 15.88
CA LEU A 419 -12.04 16.76 16.16
C LEU A 419 -13.23 16.02 16.80
N HIS A 420 -14.22 16.73 17.34
CA HIS A 420 -15.37 16.13 18.05
C HIS A 420 -16.75 16.42 17.43
N THR A 421 -16.83 16.75 16.13
CA THR A 421 -18.12 16.60 15.42
C THR A 421 -18.49 15.11 15.32
N PRO A 422 -19.77 14.73 15.49
CA PRO A 422 -20.22 13.35 15.29
C PRO A 422 -19.86 12.80 13.91
N GLU A 423 -19.91 13.64 12.89
CA GLU A 423 -19.48 13.33 11.52
C GLU A 423 -17.99 12.99 11.44
N PHE A 424 -17.11 13.80 12.05
CA PHE A 424 -15.66 13.58 11.97
C PHE A 424 -15.20 12.38 12.81
N GLU A 425 -15.72 12.22 14.04
CA GLU A 425 -15.42 11.01 14.84
C GLU A 425 -15.88 9.73 14.11
N PHE A 426 -17.05 9.79 13.45
CA PHE A 426 -17.57 8.68 12.65
C PHE A 426 -16.76 8.45 11.36
N ILE A 427 -16.28 9.49 10.68
CA ILE A 427 -15.38 9.40 9.52
C ILE A 427 -14.05 8.74 9.94
N LEU A 428 -13.41 9.19 11.02
CA LEU A 428 -12.20 8.55 11.54
C LEU A 428 -12.43 7.08 11.89
N GLY A 429 -13.53 6.76 12.59
CA GLY A 429 -13.84 5.39 13.01
C GLY A 429 -14.29 4.44 11.90
N THR A 430 -14.72 4.94 10.72
CA THR A 430 -15.43 4.13 9.71
C THR A 430 -14.90 4.29 8.27
N TRP A 431 -14.14 5.35 7.97
CA TRP A 431 -13.79 5.76 6.60
C TRP A 431 -12.31 6.12 6.44
N LEU A 432 -11.68 6.68 7.48
CA LEU A 432 -10.27 7.08 7.53
C LEU A 432 -9.54 6.54 8.78
N PRO A 433 -9.53 5.21 9.02
CA PRO A 433 -8.95 4.61 10.23
C PRO A 433 -7.44 4.82 10.36
N ASP A 434 -6.73 5.12 9.27
CA ASP A 434 -5.29 5.41 9.29
C ASP A 434 -4.94 6.73 10.02
N LEU A 435 -5.92 7.65 10.09
CA LEU A 435 -5.85 8.89 10.86
C LEU A 435 -6.28 8.70 12.32
N ALA A 436 -6.92 7.57 12.66
CA ALA A 436 -7.30 7.26 14.04
C ALA A 436 -6.04 6.88 14.85
N ARG A 437 -5.56 7.83 15.66
CA ARG A 437 -4.39 7.61 16.52
C ARG A 437 -4.59 6.44 17.49
N PRO A 438 -3.49 5.78 17.92
CA PRO A 438 -3.52 4.87 19.05
C PRO A 438 -4.19 5.55 20.25
N ILE A 439 -5.27 4.94 20.75
CA ILE A 439 -6.26 5.57 21.65
C ILE A 439 -5.66 6.09 22.97
N GLY A 440 -4.46 5.61 23.35
CA GLY A 440 -3.68 6.13 24.47
C GLY A 440 -3.00 7.51 24.28
N MET A 441 -3.18 8.20 23.13
CA MET A 441 -2.63 9.54 22.88
C MET A 441 -3.62 10.70 23.07
N ILE A 442 -4.93 10.45 23.26
CA ILE A 442 -5.90 11.50 23.56
C ILE A 442 -5.86 11.78 25.07
N GLY A 443 -4.88 12.56 25.50
CA GLY A 443 -4.80 13.08 26.86
C GLY A 443 -5.65 14.34 27.04
N ASN A 444 -6.17 14.59 28.25
CA ASN A 444 -6.91 15.81 28.56
C ASN A 444 -6.05 17.05 28.25
N ALA A 445 -6.63 18.01 27.53
CA ALA A 445 -5.92 19.12 26.93
C ALA A 445 -5.26 20.07 27.95
N SER A 446 -4.00 20.39 27.71
CA SER A 446 -3.36 21.63 28.16
C SER A 446 -3.37 22.64 27.02
N ALA A 447 -3.29 23.95 27.34
CA ALA A 447 -3.27 25.02 26.34
C ALA A 447 -2.25 24.78 25.22
N CYS A 448 -2.67 24.94 23.97
CA CYS A 448 -1.81 24.78 22.80
C CYS A 448 -0.68 25.81 22.80
N THR A 449 0.44 25.47 22.17
CA THR A 449 1.51 26.45 21.93
C THR A 449 1.10 27.38 20.78
N SER A 450 1.42 28.67 20.92
CA SER A 450 1.10 29.70 19.91
C SER A 450 2.10 29.64 18.75
N GLU A 451 2.12 28.53 18.03
CA GLU A 451 3.11 28.21 17.01
C GLU A 451 2.58 28.37 15.57
N LYS A 452 3.52 28.49 14.63
CA LYS A 452 3.24 28.34 13.20
C LYS A 452 3.34 26.86 12.86
N ILE A 453 2.35 26.34 12.16
CA ILE A 453 2.32 24.96 11.66
C ILE A 453 2.40 25.04 10.13
N GLU A 454 3.10 24.12 9.47
CA GLU A 454 3.11 24.01 8.01
C GLU A 454 2.51 22.68 7.55
N ILE A 455 1.31 22.71 7.00
CA ILE A 455 0.58 21.52 6.54
C ILE A 455 0.34 21.65 5.04
N PHE A 456 0.86 20.69 4.25
CA PHE A 456 0.83 20.72 2.77
C PHE A 456 1.29 22.06 2.16
N GLY A 457 2.33 22.68 2.74
CA GLY A 457 2.85 23.99 2.32
C GLY A 457 2.00 25.21 2.75
N LYS A 458 0.89 25.00 3.47
CA LYS A 458 0.08 26.06 4.07
C LYS A 458 0.63 26.44 5.44
N GLN A 459 1.00 27.71 5.61
CA GLN A 459 1.41 28.28 6.89
C GLN A 459 0.17 28.65 7.73
N LEU A 460 -0.10 27.85 8.76
CA LEU A 460 -1.20 27.99 9.71
C LEU A 460 -0.70 28.58 11.03
N ARG A 461 -1.59 29.16 11.83
CA ARG A 461 -1.27 29.63 13.18
C ARG A 461 -2.24 29.03 14.21
N MET A 462 -1.68 28.30 15.17
CA MET A 462 -2.39 27.85 16.35
C MET A 462 -2.42 28.97 17.41
N SER A 463 -3.57 29.16 18.06
CA SER A 463 -3.71 30.01 19.25
C SER A 463 -3.49 29.22 20.54
N LYS A 464 -3.46 29.90 21.70
CA LYS A 464 -3.29 29.20 23.00
C LYS A 464 -4.53 28.41 23.43
N ASP A 465 -5.69 28.86 22.98
CA ASP A 465 -7.01 28.24 23.07
C ASP A 465 -7.24 27.11 22.04
N CYS A 466 -6.18 26.68 21.33
CA CYS A 466 -6.24 25.63 20.31
C CYS A 466 -7.17 25.95 19.12
N THR A 467 -7.33 27.24 18.79
CA THR A 467 -7.98 27.69 17.54
C THR A 467 -6.95 27.77 16.43
N ILE A 468 -7.17 27.04 15.34
CA ILE A 468 -6.40 27.23 14.11
C ILE A 468 -6.94 28.46 13.40
N THR A 469 -6.05 29.35 13.01
CA THR A 469 -6.30 30.49 12.14
C THR A 469 -5.40 30.41 10.91
N SER A 470 -5.93 30.80 9.75
CA SER A 470 -5.18 30.78 8.50
C SER A 470 -5.51 32.00 7.63
N GLY A 471 -4.50 32.56 6.95
CA GLY A 471 -4.69 33.64 5.97
C GLY A 471 -5.32 33.16 4.65
N ILE A 472 -5.43 31.85 4.46
CA ILE A 472 -6.09 31.18 3.33
C ILE A 472 -7.08 30.13 3.86
N PRO A 473 -8.21 29.86 3.20
CA PRO A 473 -9.14 28.83 3.65
C PRO A 473 -8.45 27.47 3.79
N ILE A 474 -8.60 26.86 4.96
CA ILE A 474 -8.24 25.46 5.20
C ILE A 474 -9.47 24.59 5.09
N ASN A 475 -9.28 23.35 4.67
CA ASN A 475 -10.31 22.34 4.74
C ASN A 475 -10.28 21.60 6.10
N MET A 476 -11.26 20.75 6.35
CA MET A 476 -11.39 20.07 7.65
C MET A 476 -10.28 19.02 7.87
N MET A 477 -9.75 18.41 6.81
CA MET A 477 -8.58 17.52 6.88
C MET A 477 -7.32 18.26 7.35
N GLU A 478 -7.03 19.40 6.73
CA GLU A 478 -5.89 20.27 7.05
C GLU A 478 -5.98 20.80 8.48
N GLY A 479 -7.17 21.19 8.92
CA GLY A 479 -7.45 21.57 10.30
C GLY A 479 -7.21 20.41 11.27
N ALA A 480 -7.79 19.24 11.00
CA ALA A 480 -7.64 18.06 11.86
C ALA A 480 -6.17 17.61 11.99
N LEU A 481 -5.43 17.52 10.88
CA LEU A 481 -4.00 17.15 10.91
C LEU A 481 -3.16 18.15 11.72
N ALA A 482 -3.43 19.45 11.60
CA ALA A 482 -2.73 20.48 12.36
C ALA A 482 -3.07 20.45 13.86
N CYS A 483 -4.32 20.11 14.21
CA CYS A 483 -4.72 19.86 15.59
C CYS A 483 -4.05 18.60 16.16
N LEU A 484 -3.99 17.52 15.38
CA LEU A 484 -3.34 16.29 15.76
C LEU A 484 -1.83 16.50 15.97
N GLU A 485 -1.10 17.12 15.03
CA GLU A 485 0.34 17.32 15.18
C GLU A 485 0.69 18.07 16.48
N ASN A 486 0.05 19.23 16.69
CA ASN A 486 0.41 20.10 17.82
C ASN A 486 -0.15 19.63 19.17
N GLY A 487 -1.18 18.77 19.17
CA GLY A 487 -1.65 18.06 20.37
C GLY A 487 -0.71 16.94 20.87
N GLY A 488 0.41 16.67 20.19
CA GLY A 488 1.24 15.48 20.43
C GLY A 488 2.15 15.47 21.68
N GLN A 489 2.39 16.61 22.35
CA GLN A 489 3.36 16.70 23.47
C GLN A 489 2.71 16.88 24.85
N ILE A 490 2.02 15.83 25.32
CA ILE A 490 1.33 15.82 26.63
C ILE A 490 2.20 15.10 27.69
N LYS A 491 2.50 15.77 28.81
CA LYS A 491 3.13 15.16 30.01
C LYS A 491 2.29 15.38 31.27
N LYS A 492 2.26 14.37 32.13
CA LYS A 492 1.30 14.24 33.26
C LYS A 492 1.75 14.97 34.52
N ALA A 493 0.82 15.73 35.12
CA ALA A 493 0.84 16.07 36.54
C ALA A 493 -0.52 15.70 37.18
N GLY A 494 -0.52 14.68 38.04
CA GLY A 494 -1.56 14.34 39.05
C GLY A 494 -3.06 14.49 38.73
N SER A 495 -3.69 13.45 38.15
CA SER A 495 -5.08 13.05 38.45
C SER A 495 -5.40 11.62 37.92
N SER A 496 -6.64 11.16 38.12
CA SER A 496 -7.03 9.73 38.15
C SER A 496 -8.22 9.37 37.24
N ALA A 497 -8.06 8.24 36.53
CA ALA A 497 -9.06 7.30 35.98
C ALA A 497 -10.48 7.79 35.59
N ILE A 498 -10.81 7.63 34.31
CA ILE A 498 -12.18 7.42 33.80
C ILE A 498 -12.19 6.03 33.12
N GLY A 499 -13.34 5.33 33.16
CA GLY A 499 -13.47 3.94 32.71
C GLY A 499 -13.41 3.74 31.18
N PRO A 500 -13.19 2.49 30.71
CA PRO A 500 -12.99 2.20 29.30
C PRO A 500 -14.31 2.16 28.50
N LEU A 501 -14.30 2.74 27.29
CA LEU A 501 -15.22 2.33 26.23
C LEU A 501 -14.78 0.98 25.66
N THR A 502 -15.72 0.04 25.53
CA THR A 502 -15.49 -1.21 24.80
C THR A 502 -15.51 -0.97 23.28
N LEU A 503 -14.37 -1.23 22.63
CA LEU A 503 -14.22 -1.26 21.18
C LEU A 503 -13.86 -2.67 20.68
N TYR A 504 -14.17 -2.95 19.41
CA TYR A 504 -13.88 -4.23 18.77
C TYR A 504 -12.36 -4.37 18.47
N PRO A 505 -11.82 -5.60 18.48
CA PRO A 505 -10.37 -5.82 18.39
C PRO A 505 -9.84 -5.75 16.96
N LEU A 506 -9.18 -4.64 16.62
CA LEU A 506 -8.29 -4.49 15.45
C LEU A 506 -6.96 -3.80 15.79
N LEU A 507 -6.55 -3.84 17.06
CA LEU A 507 -5.21 -3.41 17.49
C LEU A 507 -4.26 -4.62 17.50
N PRO A 508 -2.99 -4.47 17.06
CA PRO A 508 -1.96 -5.45 17.36
C PRO A 508 -1.70 -5.53 18.89
N PRO A 509 -1.04 -6.59 19.38
CA PRO A 509 -0.76 -6.75 20.80
C PRO A 509 -0.04 -5.54 21.43
N ALA A 510 -0.36 -5.24 22.68
CA ALA A 510 0.02 -4.00 23.35
C ALA A 510 1.54 -3.78 23.50
N ASP A 511 2.35 -4.84 23.39
CA ASP A 511 3.81 -4.76 23.48
C ASP A 511 4.46 -4.10 22.25
N VAL A 512 3.78 -4.06 21.10
CA VAL A 512 4.24 -3.30 19.92
C VAL A 512 4.22 -1.80 20.20
N ALA A 513 3.14 -1.31 20.81
CA ALA A 513 2.96 0.11 21.14
C ALA A 513 3.91 0.63 22.24
N GLU A 514 4.48 -0.27 23.03
CA GLU A 514 5.46 0.08 24.07
C GLU A 514 6.90 0.06 23.52
N ARG A 515 7.23 -0.84 22.57
CA ARG A 515 8.53 -0.85 21.86
C ARG A 515 8.78 0.42 21.03
N LEU A 516 7.72 1.06 20.54
CA LEU A 516 7.77 2.35 19.83
C LEU A 516 8.25 3.54 20.72
N ARG A 517 8.44 3.34 22.04
CA ARG A 517 8.83 4.39 23.00
C ARG A 517 10.30 4.30 23.43
N MET A 518 11.23 4.49 22.50
CA MET A 518 12.65 4.70 22.85
C MET A 518 13.10 6.10 22.44
N GLU A 519 13.75 6.84 23.35
CA GLU A 519 14.41 8.10 23.01
C GLU A 519 15.57 7.84 22.03
N PRO A 520 15.81 8.74 21.05
CA PRO A 520 16.94 8.62 20.14
C PRO A 520 18.25 8.64 20.93
N ARG A 521 19.06 7.57 20.81
CA ARG A 521 20.38 7.49 21.44
C ARG A 521 21.23 8.68 20.99
N LYS A 522 21.63 9.53 21.94
CA LYS A 522 22.45 10.74 21.69
C LYS A 522 23.92 10.41 21.40
N GLY A 523 24.17 9.53 20.43
CA GLY A 523 25.47 9.33 19.80
C GLY A 523 25.61 10.26 18.60
N LYS A 524 26.71 11.02 18.50
CA LYS A 524 27.05 11.72 17.27
C LYS A 524 27.55 10.69 16.25
N ILE A 525 26.69 10.28 15.32
CA ILE A 525 27.14 9.55 14.13
C ILE A 525 27.92 10.55 13.27
N ASN A 526 29.19 10.26 13.04
CA ASN A 526 30.09 11.06 12.23
C ASN A 526 29.98 10.61 10.76
N PRO A 527 29.54 11.47 9.81
CA PRO A 527 29.33 11.05 8.41
C PRO A 527 30.61 10.64 7.66
N ALA A 528 31.79 10.83 8.25
CA ALA A 528 33.07 10.39 7.68
C ALA A 528 33.41 8.91 7.96
N ASP A 529 32.80 8.29 8.98
CA ASP A 529 33.16 6.94 9.43
C ASP A 529 32.42 5.83 8.64
N GLY A 530 32.56 5.88 7.32
CA GLY A 530 32.19 4.77 6.44
C GLY A 530 33.41 3.93 6.11
N LEU A 531 33.34 2.62 6.39
CA LEU A 531 33.88 1.48 5.60
C LEU A 531 33.85 0.19 6.44
N TYR A 532 33.14 -0.83 5.94
CA TYR A 532 33.15 -2.26 6.31
C TYR A 532 33.41 -2.68 7.77
N HIS A 533 32.38 -3.25 8.39
CA HIS A 533 32.44 -4.63 8.88
C HIS A 533 31.05 -5.29 8.83
#